data_AF-A0AAU4IAX2-F1
#
_entry.id   AF-A0AAU4IAX2-F1
#
_cell.length_a   1.000
_cell.length_b   1.000
_cell.length_c   1.000
_cell.angle_alpha   90.00
_cell.angle_beta   90.00
_cell.angle_gamma   90.00
#
_symmetry.space_group_name_H-M   'P 1'
#
loop_
_entity.id
_entity.type
_entity.pdbx_description
1 polymer ?
#
loop_
_entity_poly.entity_id
_entity_poly.type
_entity_poly.pdbx_seq_one_letter_code
_entity_poly.pdbx_strand_id
1 'polypeptide(L)'
;MKARTATAVLLPALLSAMVGCGSTNTPASGKGPDPKGSASAPGQSASAGSAGTGAPGSAGSGTAGAAGGAGGAGGTNAPKQGGSRLERSALEQGDLTGYQISANGKNPNAPDGQPQADRKACQPLADIMGDKPDPAARETVNRGIGSQKQMGLAVSASVSSYAESDAKALIARLKDAVAACATGFTATVEKQSGAYREVKAADYKTGGDESVSWTTTAAAEGVTAQVHLVVVRQGDTVVRLMALNVAGGRQTPQVPHEVADKQLQKVRAAR
;
A
#
# COMPACT_ATOMS: atom_id res chain seq x y z
N MET A 1 -21.20 44.51 27.37
CA MET A 1 -21.36 45.20 26.06
C MET A 1 -21.61 44.14 24.99
N LYS A 2 -22.62 44.30 24.13
CA LYS A 2 -22.90 43.39 23.00
C LYS A 2 -22.38 44.04 21.71
N ALA A 3 -21.58 43.33 20.93
CA ALA A 3 -21.26 43.68 19.56
C ALA A 3 -21.51 42.46 18.66
N ARG A 4 -22.34 42.66 17.62
CA ARG A 4 -22.59 41.70 16.53
C ARG A 4 -21.75 42.12 15.34
N THR A 5 -21.20 41.17 14.58
CA THR A 5 -20.90 41.21 13.12
C THR A 5 -20.03 39.99 12.77
N ALA A 6 -20.01 39.46 11.56
CA ALA A 6 -21.05 39.34 10.53
C ALA A 6 -20.63 38.21 9.57
N THR A 7 -21.58 37.45 9.04
CA THR A 7 -21.31 36.37 8.08
C THR A 7 -21.03 36.95 6.70
N ALA A 8 -19.92 36.56 6.06
CA ALA A 8 -19.64 36.86 4.66
C ALA A 8 -19.55 35.56 3.86
N VAL A 9 -20.53 35.33 2.99
CA VAL A 9 -20.53 34.25 1.99
C VAL A 9 -20.19 34.86 0.64
N LEU A 10 -19.16 34.35 -0.04
CA LEU A 10 -18.88 34.64 -1.45
C LEU A 10 -18.46 33.35 -2.16
N LEU A 11 -19.11 33.10 -3.29
CA LEU A 11 -19.01 31.90 -4.12
C LEU A 11 -17.86 31.99 -5.15
N PRO A 12 -17.39 30.86 -5.71
CA PRO A 12 -16.23 30.83 -6.60
C PRO A 12 -16.56 31.27 -8.04
N ALA A 13 -15.62 31.96 -8.68
CA ALA A 13 -15.67 32.28 -10.10
C ALA A 13 -14.91 31.22 -10.92
N LEU A 14 -15.62 30.45 -11.74
CA LEU A 14 -15.04 29.64 -12.80
C LEU A 14 -14.73 30.51 -14.02
N LEU A 15 -13.53 30.39 -14.59
CA LEU A 15 -13.28 30.73 -15.99
C LEU A 15 -12.63 29.54 -16.70
N SER A 16 -13.08 29.28 -17.92
CA SER A 16 -12.52 28.25 -18.80
C SER A 16 -12.59 28.71 -20.26
N ALA A 17 -11.50 28.42 -20.99
CA ALA A 17 -11.38 28.26 -22.44
C ALA A 17 -11.76 29.40 -23.41
N MET A 18 -10.77 29.84 -24.19
CA MET A 18 -10.71 29.80 -25.67
C MET A 18 -9.23 29.56 -26.04
N VAL A 19 -8.80 28.54 -26.79
CA VAL A 19 -9.02 28.19 -28.20
C VAL A 19 -8.72 29.34 -29.17
N GLY A 20 -7.61 29.22 -29.90
CA GLY A 20 -7.25 30.07 -31.03
C GLY A 20 -6.28 29.34 -31.96
N CYS A 21 -6.70 29.09 -33.21
CA CYS A 21 -5.86 28.47 -34.23
C CYS A 21 -4.98 29.49 -34.95
N GLY A 22 -3.80 29.06 -35.42
CA GLY A 22 -2.96 29.80 -36.38
C GLY A 22 -2.01 28.85 -37.07
N SER A 23 -2.13 28.71 -38.40
CA SER A 23 -1.31 27.80 -39.22
C SER A 23 -0.49 28.55 -40.27
N THR A 24 0.44 27.81 -40.90
CA THR A 24 1.19 28.11 -42.13
C THR A 24 2.23 29.23 -42.10
N ASN A 25 3.51 28.84 -42.14
CA ASN A 25 4.42 29.25 -43.23
C ASN A 25 5.62 28.29 -43.37
N THR A 26 5.87 27.88 -44.62
CA THR A 26 7.00 27.06 -45.13
C THR A 26 7.10 27.39 -46.64
N PRO A 27 8.22 27.22 -47.38
CA PRO A 27 9.46 26.54 -47.02
C PRO A 27 10.76 27.27 -47.42
N ALA A 28 11.91 26.66 -47.13
CA ALA A 28 13.15 26.83 -47.89
C ALA A 28 13.83 25.46 -48.06
N SER A 29 14.32 25.16 -49.28
CA SER A 29 14.74 23.81 -49.70
C SER A 29 16.25 23.63 -49.66
N GLY A 30 16.73 22.42 -49.32
CA GLY A 30 18.14 22.00 -49.44
C GLY A 30 18.23 20.51 -49.76
N LYS A 31 19.02 20.14 -50.77
CA LYS A 31 19.11 18.77 -51.34
C LYS A 31 20.00 17.83 -50.50
N GLY A 32 19.73 16.52 -50.59
CA GLY A 32 20.60 15.44 -50.07
C GLY A 32 21.89 15.23 -50.90
N PRO A 33 22.60 14.09 -50.74
CA PRO A 33 22.03 12.80 -51.15
C PRO A 33 22.38 11.54 -50.30
N ASP A 34 21.54 10.51 -50.40
CA ASP A 34 21.88 9.09 -50.17
C ASP A 34 22.59 8.50 -51.41
N PRO A 35 23.45 7.46 -51.30
CA PRO A 35 23.00 6.05 -51.23
C PRO A 35 23.86 5.18 -50.26
N LYS A 36 23.62 3.88 -49.98
CA LYS A 36 23.21 2.78 -50.87
C LYS A 36 22.95 1.44 -50.11
N GLY A 37 21.82 0.77 -50.38
CA GLY A 37 21.63 -0.71 -50.36
C GLY A 37 21.66 -1.45 -49.00
N SER A 38 20.87 -2.51 -48.77
CA SER A 38 20.34 -3.49 -49.75
C SER A 38 18.98 -4.10 -49.35
N ALA A 39 18.28 -4.63 -50.35
CA ALA A 39 17.07 -5.47 -50.25
C ALA A 39 17.42 -6.90 -49.74
N SER A 40 16.51 -7.85 -49.43
CA SER A 40 15.30 -8.24 -50.18
C SER A 40 14.24 -9.01 -49.35
N ALA A 41 13.00 -9.00 -49.86
CA ALA A 41 11.87 -9.86 -49.45
C ALA A 41 11.86 -11.17 -50.32
N PRO A 42 10.77 -11.95 -50.60
CA PRO A 42 9.31 -11.73 -50.41
C PRO A 42 8.48 -12.95 -49.89
N GLY A 43 7.14 -12.81 -49.79
CA GLY A 43 6.22 -13.97 -49.70
C GLY A 43 4.76 -13.67 -49.36
N GLN A 44 3.83 -14.12 -50.22
CA GLN A 44 2.35 -14.03 -50.06
C GLN A 44 1.71 -15.31 -50.69
N SER A 45 0.40 -15.64 -50.59
CA SER A 45 -0.75 -14.95 -50.01
C SER A 45 -1.92 -15.92 -49.68
N ALA A 46 -2.95 -15.41 -49.00
CA ALA A 46 -4.39 -15.70 -49.16
C ALA A 46 -5.00 -17.13 -48.99
N SER A 47 -6.04 -17.17 -48.14
CA SER A 47 -7.43 -17.63 -48.40
C SER A 47 -7.97 -19.02 -47.98
N ALA A 48 -9.24 -18.96 -47.49
CA ALA A 48 -10.32 -19.97 -47.41
C ALA A 48 -10.11 -21.27 -46.58
N GLY A 49 -11.12 -21.80 -45.86
CA GLY A 49 -12.46 -21.29 -45.52
C GLY A 49 -13.42 -22.40 -45.02
N SER A 50 -14.52 -22.01 -44.31
CA SER A 50 -15.81 -22.76 -44.18
C SER A 50 -15.83 -24.19 -43.54
N ALA A 51 -16.89 -24.68 -42.88
CA ALA A 51 -18.22 -24.15 -42.50
C ALA A 51 -18.82 -24.93 -41.29
N GLY A 52 -19.84 -24.34 -40.65
CA GLY A 52 -21.06 -25.03 -40.16
C GLY A 52 -20.95 -25.84 -38.85
N THR A 53 -22.00 -26.11 -38.08
CA THR A 53 -23.45 -25.78 -38.03
C THR A 53 -23.93 -26.24 -36.63
N GLY A 54 -24.95 -25.70 -35.94
CA GLY A 54 -25.88 -24.60 -36.19
C GLY A 54 -26.75 -24.34 -34.93
N ALA A 55 -27.59 -23.31 -34.96
CA ALA A 55 -28.68 -23.04 -33.99
C ALA A 55 -29.93 -23.91 -34.32
N PRO A 56 -31.12 -23.80 -33.69
CA PRO A 56 -31.64 -22.91 -32.61
C PRO A 56 -32.17 -23.72 -31.40
N GLY A 57 -32.82 -23.22 -30.33
CA GLY A 57 -33.30 -21.89 -29.92
C GLY A 57 -34.76 -21.98 -29.43
N SER A 58 -35.17 -21.24 -28.39
CA SER A 58 -36.59 -20.91 -28.08
C SER A 58 -36.73 -19.94 -26.91
N ALA A 59 -37.79 -19.13 -26.94
CA ALA A 59 -38.15 -18.14 -25.93
C ALA A 59 -39.11 -18.70 -24.86
N GLY A 60 -39.28 -17.96 -23.76
CA GLY A 60 -40.25 -18.29 -22.72
C GLY A 60 -40.46 -17.14 -21.74
N SER A 61 -41.41 -16.25 -22.04
CA SER A 61 -41.89 -15.22 -21.09
C SER A 61 -42.88 -15.84 -20.09
N GLY A 62 -42.82 -15.42 -18.82
CA GLY A 62 -43.80 -15.83 -17.81
C GLY A 62 -43.72 -14.95 -16.56
N THR A 63 -44.85 -14.37 -16.15
CA THR A 63 -44.92 -13.30 -15.15
C THR A 63 -45.65 -13.71 -13.86
N ALA A 64 -45.30 -12.98 -12.78
CA ALA A 64 -46.17 -12.54 -11.67
C ALA A 64 -46.34 -13.39 -10.38
N GLY A 65 -46.27 -12.65 -9.26
CA GLY A 65 -46.92 -12.95 -7.97
C GLY A 65 -46.09 -13.73 -6.93
N ALA A 66 -46.18 -13.46 -5.62
CA ALA A 66 -46.65 -12.27 -4.90
C ALA A 66 -46.11 -12.25 -3.45
N ALA A 67 -46.12 -11.06 -2.85
CA ALA A 67 -45.95 -10.66 -1.44
C ALA A 67 -45.90 -11.70 -0.28
N GLY A 68 -45.12 -11.34 0.76
CA GLY A 68 -45.55 -11.51 2.16
C GLY A 68 -44.52 -12.12 3.12
N GLY A 69 -43.98 -11.34 4.06
CA GLY A 69 -43.11 -11.88 5.12
C GLY A 69 -42.25 -10.85 5.86
N ALA A 70 -42.84 -9.88 6.55
CA ALA A 70 -42.10 -9.01 7.48
C ALA A 70 -41.89 -9.73 8.83
N GLY A 71 -40.67 -9.72 9.37
CA GLY A 71 -40.34 -10.54 10.55
C GLY A 71 -39.00 -10.25 11.23
N GLY A 72 -38.85 -9.05 11.78
CA GLY A 72 -38.20 -8.80 13.08
C GLY A 72 -36.76 -9.28 13.39
N ALA A 73 -35.89 -8.28 13.60
CA ALA A 73 -34.86 -8.22 14.64
C ALA A 73 -33.59 -9.10 14.55
N GLY A 74 -32.50 -8.59 15.16
CA GLY A 74 -31.35 -9.41 15.53
C GLY A 74 -30.26 -9.57 14.46
N GLY A 75 -29.94 -8.50 13.73
CA GLY A 75 -28.70 -8.40 12.94
C GLY A 75 -27.47 -8.42 13.84
N THR A 76 -27.16 -9.57 14.44
CA THR A 76 -25.84 -9.84 14.99
C THR A 76 -24.85 -9.77 13.84
N ASN A 77 -23.90 -8.84 13.91
CA ASN A 77 -22.76 -8.82 13.02
C ASN A 77 -21.84 -10.01 13.37
N ALA A 78 -22.28 -11.21 12.99
CA ALA A 78 -21.38 -12.34 12.83
C ALA A 78 -20.28 -11.88 11.86
N PRO A 79 -18.99 -12.04 12.22
CA PRO A 79 -17.91 -11.76 11.27
C PRO A 79 -18.17 -12.55 9.99
N LYS A 80 -18.07 -11.91 8.82
CA LYS A 80 -18.20 -12.63 7.55
C LYS A 80 -17.14 -13.74 7.54
N GLN A 81 -17.57 -14.99 7.65
CA GLN A 81 -16.71 -16.16 7.57
C GLN A 81 -16.31 -16.38 6.11
N GLY A 82 -15.43 -15.50 5.61
CA GLY A 82 -15.00 -15.44 4.22
C GLY A 82 -13.74 -14.60 4.09
N GLY A 83 -12.59 -15.26 4.08
CA GLY A 83 -11.27 -14.66 3.97
C GLY A 83 -10.19 -15.74 4.08
N SER A 84 -8.98 -15.47 3.57
CA SER A 84 -7.85 -16.38 3.73
C SER A 84 -7.48 -16.57 5.21
N ARG A 85 -6.61 -17.54 5.51
CA ARG A 85 -6.00 -17.68 6.85
C ARG A 85 -5.32 -16.36 7.26
N LEU A 86 -4.69 -15.68 6.31
CA LEU A 86 -4.00 -14.42 6.51
C LEU A 86 -4.97 -13.25 6.74
N GLU A 87 -6.07 -13.18 6.00
CA GLU A 87 -7.11 -12.14 6.18
C GLU A 87 -7.71 -12.20 7.58
N ARG A 88 -8.07 -13.40 8.06
CA ARG A 88 -8.57 -13.63 9.44
C ARG A 88 -7.53 -13.30 10.52
N SER A 89 -6.25 -13.32 10.17
CA SER A 89 -5.16 -12.98 11.08
C SER A 89 -4.91 -11.48 11.20
N ALA A 90 -5.38 -10.66 10.26
CA ALA A 90 -5.20 -9.21 10.30
C ALA A 90 -6.23 -8.53 11.23
N LEU A 91 -5.86 -7.39 11.81
CA LEU A 91 -6.78 -6.55 12.61
C LEU A 91 -7.98 -6.06 11.79
N GLU A 92 -9.16 -5.97 12.41
CA GLU A 92 -10.42 -5.52 11.82
C GLU A 92 -11.10 -4.46 12.70
N GLN A 93 -12.02 -3.67 12.14
CA GLN A 93 -12.73 -2.66 12.90
C GLN A 93 -13.53 -3.30 14.06
N GLY A 94 -13.19 -2.89 15.29
CA GLY A 94 -13.77 -3.46 16.52
C GLY A 94 -12.81 -4.33 17.33
N ASP A 95 -11.67 -4.76 16.77
CA ASP A 95 -10.66 -5.53 17.52
C ASP A 95 -9.97 -4.75 18.64
N LEU A 96 -9.94 -3.42 18.52
CA LEU A 96 -9.21 -2.51 19.41
C LEU A 96 -10.07 -1.28 19.77
N THR A 97 -10.37 -1.13 21.05
CA THR A 97 -11.08 0.03 21.59
C THR A 97 -10.21 1.29 21.48
N GLY A 98 -10.78 2.38 20.95
CA GLY A 98 -10.08 3.65 20.75
C GLY A 98 -9.23 3.71 19.47
N TYR A 99 -9.50 2.84 18.50
CA TYR A 99 -8.85 2.85 17.18
C TYR A 99 -9.86 2.70 16.03
N GLN A 100 -9.59 3.41 14.94
CA GLN A 100 -10.18 3.12 13.62
C GLN A 100 -9.26 2.19 12.86
N ILE A 101 -9.83 1.15 12.23
CA ILE A 101 -9.07 0.16 11.47
C ILE A 101 -9.67 0.06 10.06
N SER A 102 -8.87 0.43 9.05
CA SER A 102 -9.21 0.37 7.63
C SER A 102 -8.56 -0.82 6.94
N ALA A 103 -9.27 -1.42 5.99
CA ALA A 103 -8.71 -2.41 5.06
C ALA A 103 -7.56 -1.82 4.20
N ASN A 104 -7.59 -0.51 3.98
CA ASN A 104 -6.52 0.22 3.29
C ASN A 104 -5.44 0.60 4.31
N GLY A 105 -4.30 -0.10 4.29
CA GLY A 105 -3.07 0.26 5.02
C GLY A 105 -2.05 1.08 4.22
N LYS A 106 -2.28 1.21 2.90
CA LYS A 106 -1.50 2.03 1.98
C LYS A 106 -1.74 3.52 2.25
N ASN A 107 -0.65 4.30 2.30
CA ASN A 107 -0.72 5.75 2.16
C ASN A 107 -1.11 6.05 0.69
N PRO A 108 -2.24 6.72 0.40
CA PRO A 108 -2.68 6.97 -0.98
C PRO A 108 -1.70 7.84 -1.78
N ASN A 109 -0.81 8.57 -1.11
CA ASN A 109 0.23 9.39 -1.73
C ASN A 109 1.58 8.67 -1.87
N ALA A 110 1.67 7.39 -1.48
CA ALA A 110 2.89 6.60 -1.67
C ALA A 110 2.93 6.04 -3.11
N PRO A 111 4.07 6.18 -3.82
CA PRO A 111 4.26 5.58 -5.14
C PRO A 111 4.17 4.05 -5.10
N ASP A 112 3.94 3.44 -6.26
CA ASP A 112 3.82 1.99 -6.38
C ASP A 112 5.18 1.33 -6.69
N GLY A 113 5.25 0.02 -6.54
CA GLY A 113 6.46 -0.77 -6.82
C GLY A 113 7.42 -0.92 -5.64
N GLN A 114 8.59 -1.51 -5.91
CA GLN A 114 9.58 -1.87 -4.90
C GLN A 114 10.70 -0.82 -4.82
N PRO A 115 10.93 -0.17 -3.67
CA PRO A 115 11.99 0.81 -3.52
C PRO A 115 13.37 0.16 -3.69
N GLN A 116 14.32 0.86 -4.30
CA GLN A 116 15.69 0.41 -4.52
C GLN A 116 16.63 1.24 -3.65
N ALA A 117 17.32 0.61 -2.71
CA ALA A 117 18.31 1.27 -1.86
C ALA A 117 19.62 1.54 -2.61
N ASP A 118 20.29 2.65 -2.28
CA ASP A 118 21.64 2.98 -2.79
C ASP A 118 22.70 1.92 -2.42
N ARG A 119 22.47 1.18 -1.34
CA ARG A 119 23.33 0.13 -0.82
C ARG A 119 22.54 -1.15 -0.61
N LYS A 120 23.01 -2.26 -1.20
CA LYS A 120 22.38 -3.60 -1.06
C LYS A 120 22.14 -4.03 0.39
N ALA A 121 23.02 -3.66 1.31
CA ALA A 121 22.85 -3.95 2.74
C ALA A 121 21.63 -3.26 3.37
N CYS A 122 21.17 -2.14 2.79
CA CYS A 122 20.00 -1.38 3.27
C CYS A 122 18.70 -1.73 2.52
N GLN A 123 18.78 -2.58 1.48
CA GLN A 123 17.62 -3.01 0.71
C GLN A 123 16.48 -3.57 1.58
N PRO A 124 16.72 -4.43 2.60
CA PRO A 124 15.66 -4.91 3.48
C PRO A 124 14.94 -3.79 4.25
N LEU A 125 15.63 -2.68 4.56
CA LEU A 125 15.03 -1.52 5.22
C LEU A 125 14.29 -0.59 4.25
N ALA A 126 14.61 -0.64 2.95
CA ALA A 126 13.80 0.01 1.93
C ALA A 126 12.51 -0.80 1.70
N ASP A 127 12.63 -2.11 1.49
CA ASP A 127 11.52 -3.02 1.20
C ASP A 127 10.42 -2.94 2.27
N ILE A 128 10.81 -3.03 3.55
CA ILE A 128 9.91 -3.04 4.71
C ILE A 128 9.11 -1.73 4.89
N MET A 129 9.44 -0.64 4.19
CA MET A 129 8.66 0.59 4.24
C MET A 129 7.38 0.52 3.36
N GLY A 130 7.40 -0.29 2.30
CA GLY A 130 6.30 -0.40 1.34
C GLY A 130 5.14 -1.31 1.76
N ASP A 131 4.11 -1.36 0.92
CA ASP A 131 2.94 -2.24 1.09
C ASP A 131 3.24 -3.71 0.75
N LYS A 132 4.38 -3.98 0.11
CA LYS A 132 4.98 -5.30 -0.13
C LYS A 132 6.31 -5.37 0.63
N PRO A 133 6.27 -5.72 1.93
CA PRO A 133 7.38 -5.49 2.85
C PRO A 133 8.60 -6.41 2.66
N ASP A 134 8.47 -7.49 1.89
CA ASP A 134 9.57 -8.36 1.45
C ASP A 134 9.14 -9.08 0.15
N PRO A 135 9.95 -9.09 -0.92
CA PRO A 135 9.62 -9.83 -2.15
C PRO A 135 9.48 -11.35 -1.97
N ALA A 136 9.94 -11.92 -0.85
CA ALA A 136 9.74 -13.33 -0.52
C ALA A 136 8.36 -13.67 0.10
N ALA A 137 7.52 -12.66 0.39
CA ALA A 137 6.17 -12.87 0.90
C ALA A 137 5.27 -13.54 -0.15
N ARG A 138 4.52 -14.56 0.24
CA ARG A 138 3.56 -15.29 -0.62
C ARG A 138 2.23 -14.56 -0.74
N GLU A 139 1.78 -13.98 0.37
CA GLU A 139 0.56 -13.21 0.51
C GLU A 139 0.81 -12.14 1.59
N THR A 140 0.26 -10.94 1.41
CA THR A 140 0.34 -9.84 2.38
C THR A 140 -1.02 -9.19 2.53
N VAL A 141 -1.48 -9.05 3.78
CA VAL A 141 -2.69 -8.32 4.15
C VAL A 141 -2.30 -7.06 4.91
N ASN A 142 -2.71 -5.90 4.39
CA ASN A 142 -2.42 -4.59 4.94
C ASN A 142 -3.62 -4.02 5.71
N ARG A 143 -3.36 -3.17 6.72
CA ARG A 143 -4.34 -2.44 7.52
C ARG A 143 -3.83 -1.05 7.90
N GLY A 144 -4.71 -0.06 7.88
CA GLY A 144 -4.45 1.27 8.44
C GLY A 144 -5.09 1.38 9.81
N ILE A 145 -4.36 1.88 10.81
CA ILE A 145 -4.83 1.94 12.20
C ILE A 145 -4.65 3.38 12.71
N GLY A 146 -5.75 4.11 12.86
CA GLY A 146 -5.76 5.47 13.41
C GLY A 146 -6.09 5.46 14.90
N SER A 147 -5.29 6.15 15.71
CA SER A 147 -5.55 6.29 17.16
C SER A 147 -6.54 7.41 17.46
N GLN A 148 -7.58 7.11 18.24
CA GLN A 148 -8.47 8.14 18.81
C GLN A 148 -7.91 8.71 20.12
N LYS A 149 -6.96 8.01 20.73
CA LYS A 149 -6.39 8.32 22.05
C LYS A 149 -5.19 9.26 21.94
N GLN A 150 -4.50 9.24 20.80
CA GLN A 150 -3.33 10.08 20.53
C GLN A 150 -3.50 10.70 19.14
N MET A 151 -3.77 12.01 19.10
CA MET A 151 -3.96 12.74 17.85
C MET A 151 -2.74 12.59 16.93
N GLY A 152 -2.99 12.37 15.64
CA GLY A 152 -1.96 12.20 14.62
C GLY A 152 -1.26 10.84 14.60
N LEU A 153 -1.40 9.98 15.62
CA LEU A 153 -0.79 8.66 15.59
C LEU A 153 -1.53 7.73 14.61
N ALA A 154 -0.82 7.33 13.56
CA ALA A 154 -1.23 6.28 12.63
C ALA A 154 -0.23 5.12 12.68
N VAL A 155 -0.74 3.90 12.55
CA VAL A 155 0.08 2.69 12.37
C VAL A 155 -0.33 2.01 11.06
N SER A 156 0.62 1.83 10.14
CA SER A 156 0.46 0.90 9.01
C SER A 156 0.84 -0.48 9.52
N ALA A 157 -0.08 -1.42 9.43
CA ALA A 157 0.12 -2.82 9.82
C ALA A 157 0.07 -3.71 8.58
N SER A 158 0.92 -4.73 8.55
CA SER A 158 0.93 -5.74 7.50
C SER A 158 1.22 -7.12 8.08
N VAL A 159 0.39 -8.10 7.75
CA VAL A 159 0.63 -9.51 8.07
C VAL A 159 0.97 -10.23 6.77
N SER A 160 2.08 -10.97 6.75
CA SER A 160 2.57 -11.63 5.53
C SER A 160 2.93 -13.11 5.79
N SER A 161 2.64 -13.98 4.82
CA SER A 161 2.93 -15.41 4.87
C SER A 161 4.17 -15.79 4.05
N TYR A 162 4.94 -16.78 4.52
CA TYR A 162 6.24 -17.17 3.96
C TYR A 162 6.43 -18.69 3.98
N ALA A 163 7.57 -19.19 3.50
CA ALA A 163 8.17 -20.38 4.13
C ALA A 163 8.79 -19.99 5.47
N GLU A 164 8.84 -20.91 6.45
CA GLU A 164 9.41 -20.61 7.76
C GLU A 164 10.90 -20.21 7.70
N SER A 165 11.64 -20.79 6.74
CA SER A 165 13.03 -20.39 6.41
C SER A 165 13.14 -18.91 6.05
N ASP A 166 12.22 -18.44 5.20
CA ASP A 166 12.28 -17.11 4.60
C ASP A 166 11.86 -16.05 5.62
N ALA A 167 10.87 -16.39 6.48
CA ALA A 167 10.48 -15.58 7.63
C ALA A 167 11.65 -15.39 8.62
N LYS A 168 12.41 -16.45 8.93
CA LYS A 168 13.62 -16.36 9.77
C LYS A 168 14.70 -15.53 9.09
N ALA A 169 14.94 -15.76 7.79
CA ALA A 169 15.91 -15.02 7.01
C ALA A 169 15.57 -13.53 6.88
N LEU A 170 14.29 -13.15 6.84
CA LEU A 170 13.85 -11.75 6.87
C LEU A 170 14.23 -11.07 8.19
N ILE A 171 13.92 -11.68 9.35
CA ILE A 171 14.29 -11.10 10.65
C ILE A 171 15.80 -10.94 10.80
N ALA A 172 16.59 -11.93 10.34
CA ALA A 172 18.05 -11.83 10.32
C ALA A 172 18.54 -10.67 9.43
N ARG A 173 18.13 -10.64 8.16
CA ARG A 173 18.46 -9.55 7.20
C ARG A 173 18.13 -8.17 7.76
N LEU A 174 16.99 -8.01 8.43
CA LEU A 174 16.58 -6.74 9.03
C LEU A 174 17.47 -6.33 10.20
N LYS A 175 17.85 -7.26 11.09
CA LYS A 175 18.79 -7.00 12.20
C LYS A 175 20.15 -6.54 11.67
N ASP A 176 20.68 -7.24 10.66
CA ASP A 176 21.95 -6.91 10.02
C ASP A 176 21.89 -5.55 9.32
N ALA A 177 20.79 -5.27 8.60
CA ALA A 177 20.59 -4.00 7.91
C ALA A 177 20.43 -2.82 8.88
N VAL A 178 19.73 -2.98 10.00
CA VAL A 178 19.66 -1.93 11.06
C VAL A 178 21.06 -1.54 11.55
N ALA A 179 21.96 -2.50 11.72
CA ALA A 179 23.34 -2.23 12.10
C ALA A 179 24.15 -1.60 10.96
N ALA A 180 24.10 -2.16 9.75
CA ALA A 180 24.89 -1.72 8.59
C ALA A 180 24.47 -0.34 8.03
N CYS A 181 23.26 0.10 8.32
CA CYS A 181 22.64 1.31 7.78
C CYS A 181 22.36 2.38 8.84
N ALA A 182 22.99 2.28 10.02
CA ALA A 182 22.78 3.19 11.15
C ALA A 182 22.97 4.69 10.81
N THR A 183 23.92 5.00 9.93
CA THR A 183 24.19 6.35 9.41
C THR A 183 23.13 6.88 8.44
N GLY A 184 22.20 6.03 8.01
CA GLY A 184 21.20 6.32 6.99
C GLY A 184 21.56 5.79 5.60
N PHE A 185 20.59 5.84 4.70
CA PHE A 185 20.68 5.42 3.30
C PHE A 185 19.64 6.16 2.46
N THR A 186 19.79 6.16 1.14
CA THR A 186 18.76 6.64 0.22
C THR A 186 18.08 5.49 -0.50
N ALA A 187 16.81 5.67 -0.88
CA ALA A 187 16.11 4.73 -1.74
C ALA A 187 15.24 5.45 -2.77
N THR A 188 15.09 4.83 -3.93
CA THR A 188 14.32 5.36 -5.07
C THR A 188 13.22 4.40 -5.47
N VAL A 189 12.01 4.92 -5.70
CA VAL A 189 10.84 4.21 -6.19
C VAL A 189 10.16 5.08 -7.24
N GLU A 190 9.86 4.53 -8.42
CA GLU A 190 9.24 5.26 -9.56
C GLU A 190 9.90 6.63 -9.89
N LYS A 191 11.23 6.73 -9.76
CA LYS A 191 12.07 7.93 -9.90
C LYS A 191 11.96 8.96 -8.76
N GLN A 192 11.03 8.80 -7.82
CA GLN A 192 11.01 9.57 -6.57
C GLN A 192 12.05 9.00 -5.61
N SER A 193 12.89 9.87 -5.04
CA SER A 193 13.96 9.46 -4.12
C SER A 193 13.73 10.03 -2.72
N GLY A 194 13.89 9.18 -1.71
CA GLY A 194 13.85 9.53 -0.30
C GLY A 194 15.16 9.17 0.41
N ALA A 195 15.40 9.82 1.54
CA ALA A 195 16.48 9.49 2.46
C ALA A 195 15.91 8.97 3.79
N TYR A 196 16.47 7.88 4.27
CA TYR A 196 16.25 7.34 5.62
C TYR A 196 17.48 7.68 6.45
N ARG A 197 17.29 8.43 7.53
CA ARG A 197 18.38 8.89 8.40
C ARG A 197 18.21 8.30 9.79
N GLU A 198 19.30 8.28 10.55
CA GLU A 198 19.31 7.89 11.97
C GLU A 198 18.62 6.53 12.22
N VAL A 199 19.00 5.50 11.45
CA VAL A 199 18.48 4.15 11.67
C VAL A 199 19.02 3.65 13.02
N LYS A 200 18.15 3.58 14.03
CA LYS A 200 18.53 3.30 15.42
C LYS A 200 17.70 2.15 15.95
N ALA A 201 18.34 1.04 16.28
CA ALA A 201 17.71 -0.07 16.98
C ALA A 201 16.95 0.44 18.23
N ALA A 202 15.77 -0.12 18.48
CA ALA A 202 14.90 0.30 19.57
C ALA A 202 14.39 -0.93 20.32
N ASP A 203 14.52 -0.91 21.65
CA ASP A 203 13.99 -1.96 22.52
C ASP A 203 12.47 -2.05 22.42
N TYR A 204 11.97 -3.23 22.04
CA TYR A 204 10.54 -3.49 21.97
C TYR A 204 10.24 -4.95 22.32
N LYS A 205 9.55 -5.16 23.44
CA LYS A 205 9.16 -6.51 23.90
C LYS A 205 7.85 -6.93 23.25
N THR A 206 7.77 -8.17 22.79
CA THR A 206 6.58 -8.77 22.17
C THR A 206 6.47 -10.24 22.57
N GLY A 207 5.27 -10.81 22.49
CA GLY A 207 5.07 -12.26 22.61
C GLY A 207 5.25 -13.04 21.31
N GLY A 208 6.10 -12.60 20.38
CA GLY A 208 6.44 -13.34 19.16
C GLY A 208 7.63 -14.28 19.34
N ASP A 209 7.92 -15.13 18.34
CA ASP A 209 9.08 -16.03 18.36
C ASP A 209 10.39 -15.23 18.29
N GLU A 210 10.41 -14.21 17.43
CA GLU A 210 11.53 -13.29 17.24
C GLU A 210 11.01 -11.91 16.82
N SER A 211 11.74 -10.86 17.17
CA SER A 211 11.47 -9.51 16.69
C SER A 211 12.74 -8.73 16.33
N VAL A 212 12.52 -7.62 15.62
CA VAL A 212 13.46 -6.54 15.39
C VAL A 212 12.68 -5.23 15.35
N SER A 213 13.22 -4.18 15.96
CA SER A 213 12.56 -2.89 16.11
C SER A 213 13.60 -1.77 15.99
N TRP A 214 13.23 -0.69 15.30
CA TRP A 214 14.11 0.46 15.09
C TRP A 214 13.31 1.73 14.78
N THR A 215 13.96 2.86 15.01
CA THR A 215 13.46 4.18 14.60
C THR A 215 14.28 4.71 13.43
N THR A 216 13.68 5.58 12.61
CA THR A 216 14.36 6.29 11.51
C THR A 216 13.62 7.58 11.17
N THR A 217 14.34 8.57 10.65
CA THR A 217 13.75 9.74 9.98
C THR A 217 13.64 9.46 8.48
N ALA A 218 12.42 9.32 7.96
CA ALA A 218 12.18 9.31 6.52
C ALA A 218 12.08 10.76 6.00
N ALA A 219 12.70 11.07 4.88
CA ALA A 219 12.74 12.41 4.29
C ALA A 219 12.61 12.36 2.77
N ALA A 220 11.59 13.01 2.19
CA ALA A 220 11.36 13.11 0.75
C ALA A 220 10.64 14.42 0.43
N GLU A 221 10.94 15.04 -0.72
CA GLU A 221 10.23 16.22 -1.25
C GLU A 221 10.08 17.39 -0.24
N GLY A 222 11.07 17.58 0.63
CA GLY A 222 11.06 18.61 1.69
C GLY A 222 10.26 18.26 2.95
N VAL A 223 9.56 17.12 2.96
CA VAL A 223 8.83 16.59 4.12
C VAL A 223 9.70 15.60 4.89
N THR A 224 9.64 15.63 6.22
CA THR A 224 10.31 14.68 7.10
C THR A 224 9.33 14.04 8.09
N ALA A 225 9.40 12.73 8.27
CA ALA A 225 8.60 11.98 9.24
C ALA A 225 9.49 11.10 10.12
N GLN A 226 9.28 11.17 11.44
CA GLN A 226 9.81 10.18 12.38
C GLN A 226 8.96 8.90 12.29
N VAL A 227 9.63 7.76 12.15
CA VAL A 227 9.00 6.45 12.05
C VAL A 227 9.57 5.52 13.12
N HIS A 228 8.70 4.70 13.72
CA HIS A 228 9.08 3.53 14.52
C HIS A 228 8.54 2.27 13.84
N LEU A 229 9.43 1.34 13.48
CA LEU A 229 9.07 0.03 12.98
C LEU A 229 9.26 -1.04 14.05
N VAL A 230 8.30 -1.96 14.12
CA VAL A 230 8.37 -3.21 14.85
C VAL A 230 8.03 -4.32 13.88
N VAL A 231 8.95 -5.26 13.68
CA VAL A 231 8.74 -6.46 12.85
C VAL A 231 8.89 -7.69 13.74
N VAL A 232 7.89 -8.57 13.69
CA VAL A 232 7.77 -9.74 14.57
C VAL A 232 7.46 -10.98 13.75
N ARG A 233 8.24 -12.04 13.94
CA ARG A 233 7.96 -13.36 13.38
C ARG A 233 7.20 -14.21 14.40
N GLN A 234 6.18 -14.89 13.92
CA GLN A 234 5.54 -16.02 14.58
C GLN A 234 5.49 -17.16 13.56
N GLY A 235 6.18 -18.28 13.78
CA GLY A 235 6.34 -19.36 12.81
C GLY A 235 6.69 -18.88 11.38
N ASP A 236 5.82 -19.23 10.44
CA ASP A 236 5.75 -18.90 9.01
C ASP A 236 5.19 -17.49 8.67
N THR A 237 4.79 -16.72 9.68
CA THR A 237 4.06 -15.46 9.53
C THR A 237 4.90 -14.30 10.08
N VAL A 238 4.97 -13.19 9.35
CA VAL A 238 5.62 -11.96 9.83
C VAL A 238 4.60 -10.82 9.91
N VAL A 239 4.56 -10.18 11.07
CA VAL A 239 3.83 -8.95 11.34
C VAL A 239 4.81 -7.79 11.27
N ARG A 240 4.52 -6.78 10.45
CA ARG A 240 5.17 -5.47 10.47
C ARG A 240 4.16 -4.44 10.98
N LEU A 241 4.63 -3.56 11.86
CA LEU A 241 3.89 -2.42 12.40
C LEU A 241 4.78 -1.19 12.25
N MET A 242 4.27 -0.16 11.58
CA MET A 242 5.00 1.06 11.27
C MET A 242 4.21 2.26 11.81
N ALA A 243 4.64 2.80 12.95
CA ALA A 243 4.03 3.98 13.57
C ALA A 243 4.63 5.26 13.00
N LEU A 244 3.76 6.21 12.66
CA LEU A 244 4.08 7.53 12.13
C LEU A 244 3.11 8.58 12.70
N ASN A 245 3.52 9.85 12.76
CA ASN A 245 2.66 10.96 13.21
C ASN A 245 2.25 11.83 12.01
N VAL A 246 1.00 11.71 11.56
CA VAL A 246 0.47 12.46 10.41
C VAL A 246 0.17 13.93 10.73
N ALA A 247 0.05 14.32 11.99
CA ALA A 247 -0.22 15.70 12.39
C ALA A 247 1.04 16.60 12.38
N GLY A 248 2.21 16.01 12.14
CA GLY A 248 3.50 16.65 12.35
C GLY A 248 3.89 16.72 13.83
N GLY A 249 5.19 16.74 14.11
CA GLY A 249 5.71 16.81 15.47
C GLY A 249 7.16 16.35 15.57
N ARG A 250 7.85 16.78 16.63
CA ARG A 250 9.25 16.42 16.89
C ARG A 250 9.42 15.12 17.67
N GLN A 251 8.37 14.63 18.32
CA GLN A 251 8.41 13.39 19.09
C GLN A 251 8.28 12.19 18.15
N THR A 252 9.24 11.25 18.23
CA THR A 252 9.17 9.99 17.52
C THR A 252 7.93 9.21 17.98
N PRO A 253 6.99 8.86 17.09
CA PRO A 253 5.84 8.04 17.44
C PRO A 253 6.31 6.64 17.83
N GLN A 254 5.48 5.92 18.60
CA GLN A 254 5.78 4.56 19.03
C GLN A 254 4.64 3.64 18.60
N VAL A 255 4.96 2.41 18.21
CA VAL A 255 3.95 1.35 17.99
C VAL A 255 3.32 1.00 19.34
N PRO A 256 2.01 1.23 19.58
CA PRO A 256 1.39 0.91 20.86
C PRO A 256 1.41 -0.60 21.11
N HIS A 257 1.78 -1.02 22.32
CA HIS A 257 1.88 -2.43 22.67
C HIS A 257 0.54 -3.16 22.50
N GLU A 258 -0.59 -2.52 22.81
CA GLU A 258 -1.91 -3.13 22.61
C GLU A 258 -2.22 -3.44 21.13
N VAL A 259 -1.66 -2.66 20.18
CA VAL A 259 -1.79 -2.93 18.74
C VAL A 259 -0.96 -4.16 18.37
N ALA A 260 0.29 -4.23 18.84
CA ALA A 260 1.18 -5.36 18.58
C ALA A 260 0.67 -6.67 19.19
N ASP A 261 0.27 -6.64 20.46
CA ASP A 261 -0.20 -7.82 21.19
C ASP A 261 -1.52 -8.35 20.61
N LYS A 262 -2.45 -7.47 20.22
CA LYS A 262 -3.70 -7.87 19.55
C LYS A 262 -3.44 -8.44 18.16
N GLN A 263 -2.55 -7.83 17.37
CA GLN A 263 -2.19 -8.33 16.05
C GLN A 263 -1.53 -9.72 16.14
N LEU A 264 -0.65 -9.94 17.13
CA LEU A 264 -0.06 -11.25 17.40
C LEU A 264 -1.08 -12.26 17.97
N GLN A 265 -2.07 -11.82 18.76
CA GLN A 265 -3.19 -12.67 19.19
C GLN A 265 -3.96 -13.22 17.99
N LYS A 266 -4.33 -12.38 17.01
CA LYS A 266 -5.04 -12.84 15.81
C LYS A 266 -4.18 -13.77 14.94
N VAL A 267 -2.88 -13.49 14.80
CA VAL A 267 -1.94 -14.39 14.10
C VAL A 267 -1.82 -15.77 14.76
N ARG A 268 -1.92 -15.86 16.09
CA ARG A 268 -1.96 -17.16 16.79
C ARG A 268 -3.33 -17.84 16.69
N ALA A 269 -4.43 -17.08 16.77
CA ALA A 269 -5.79 -17.61 16.73
C ALA A 269 -6.20 -18.10 15.32
N ALA A 270 -5.58 -17.59 14.27
CA ALA A 270 -5.83 -18.01 12.88
C ALA A 270 -5.02 -19.25 12.45
N ARG A 271 -4.23 -19.87 13.35
CA ARG A 271 -3.26 -20.91 12.96
C ARG A 271 -3.87 -22.21 12.48
#